data_AF-A0A1A0H714-F1
#
_entry.id   AF-A0A1A0H714-F1
#
_cell.length_a   1.000
_cell.length_b   1.000
_cell.length_c   1.000
_cell.angle_alpha   90.00
_cell.angle_beta   90.00
_cell.angle_gamma   90.00
#
_symmetry.space_group_name_H-M   'P 1'
#
loop_
_entity.id
_entity.type
_entity.pdbx_description
1 polymer ?
#
loop_
_entity_poly.entity_id
_entity_poly.type
_entity_poly.pdbx_seq_one_letter_code
_entity_poly.pdbx_strand_id
1 'polypeptide(L)'
;MKIKTLVATITVALGLAFATVINAKTSYTNSNNITLDYLTVNEGVYLSIEDSLFVSLEGSVNNAGGFYVTSSSATSVLLTGKHFENSGTVAFKSLSANALSSFKVAASGSFLNTGNMYFLISSANLVETPFNVSSMTSWTNSGMMFFQTDFKISPTLYLGKIQSGVSSITNSRVICLSNIDWLTTTSIYGSGCISVGVTSKLEFQMFLQALHHSISKTQTIYLASSSSSLTILGLAFDSDSFVIIKVAGFGGGNIIEVDYAFTKHTYDDITGILRLLLSPLSEVGFKIGQGYDYSLLKVSKDGQGIFYDGPAPKSRPDECSCISLFF
;
A
#
# COMPACT_ATOMS: atom_id res chain seq x y z
N MET A 1 62.80 -27.52 26.29
CA MET A 1 61.58 -26.71 26.09
C MET A 1 60.98 -27.13 24.74
N LYS A 2 59.91 -27.92 24.72
CA LYS A 2 59.30 -28.45 23.47
C LYS A 2 58.17 -27.54 23.03
N ILE A 3 58.36 -26.82 21.94
CA ILE A 3 57.32 -26.01 21.28
C ILE A 3 56.43 -27.00 20.52
N LYS A 4 55.17 -27.14 20.94
CA LYS A 4 54.14 -27.87 20.20
C LYS A 4 53.46 -26.88 19.26
N THR A 5 53.71 -27.03 17.98
CA THR A 5 53.01 -26.31 16.90
C THR A 5 51.63 -26.95 16.71
N LEU A 6 50.56 -26.21 16.98
CA LEU A 6 49.19 -26.64 16.69
C LEU A 6 48.85 -26.22 15.25
N VAL A 7 48.74 -27.20 14.36
CA VAL A 7 48.24 -27.00 12.99
C VAL A 7 46.71 -27.05 13.06
N ALA A 8 46.05 -25.92 12.77
CA ALA A 8 44.60 -25.88 12.60
C ALA A 8 44.24 -26.25 11.16
N THR A 9 43.67 -27.43 10.99
CA THR A 9 43.12 -27.92 9.73
C THR A 9 41.89 -27.10 9.36
N ILE A 10 41.93 -26.40 8.22
CA ILE A 10 40.76 -25.71 7.66
C ILE A 10 39.83 -26.78 7.08
N THR A 11 38.75 -27.10 7.81
CA THR A 11 37.65 -27.91 7.30
C THR A 11 36.75 -27.01 6.45
N VAL A 12 36.55 -27.37 5.18
CA VAL A 12 35.54 -26.76 4.31
C VAL A 12 34.16 -27.04 4.90
N ALA A 13 33.57 -26.06 5.58
CA ALA A 13 32.20 -26.14 6.06
C ALA A 13 31.26 -25.96 4.86
N LEU A 14 30.45 -26.97 4.56
CA LEU A 14 29.26 -26.78 3.74
C LEU A 14 28.43 -25.67 4.38
N GLY A 15 28.12 -24.62 3.62
CA GLY A 15 27.35 -23.48 4.08
C GLY A 15 25.95 -23.90 4.53
N LEU A 16 25.79 -24.18 5.82
CA LEU A 16 24.49 -24.15 6.46
C LEU A 16 24.07 -22.68 6.49
N ALA A 17 23.05 -22.35 5.71
CA ALA A 17 22.32 -21.09 5.86
C ALA A 17 21.83 -20.99 7.30
N PHE A 18 22.50 -20.17 8.12
CA PHE A 18 22.07 -19.93 9.49
C PHE A 18 20.98 -18.86 9.48
N ALA A 19 19.81 -19.20 10.03
CA ALA A 19 18.75 -18.24 10.24
C ALA A 19 19.22 -17.10 11.18
N THR A 20 18.89 -15.86 10.84
CA THR A 20 19.23 -14.69 11.65
C THR A 20 18.17 -14.47 12.71
N VAL A 21 18.49 -14.75 13.98
CA VAL A 21 17.56 -14.59 15.12
C VAL A 21 17.98 -13.42 16.01
N ILE A 22 17.10 -12.42 16.15
CA ILE A 22 17.31 -11.22 16.96
C ILE A 22 16.61 -11.41 18.31
N ASN A 23 17.41 -11.66 19.35
CA ASN A 23 16.97 -11.87 20.76
C ASN A 23 17.32 -10.72 21.70
N ALA A 24 18.04 -9.73 21.20
CA ALA A 24 18.43 -8.52 21.92
C ALA A 24 18.33 -7.34 20.95
N LYS A 25 18.31 -6.12 21.49
CA LYS A 25 18.36 -4.90 20.68
C LYS A 25 19.66 -4.90 19.87
N THR A 26 19.55 -4.88 18.55
CA THR A 26 20.68 -4.98 17.61
C THR A 26 20.62 -3.82 16.62
N SER A 27 21.75 -3.15 16.39
CA SER A 27 21.89 -2.10 15.40
C SER A 27 23.11 -2.35 14.50
N TYR A 28 22.96 -2.10 13.20
CA TYR A 28 24.04 -2.04 12.22
C TYR A 28 24.09 -0.63 11.63
N THR A 29 25.29 -0.07 11.45
CA THR A 29 25.48 1.28 10.88
C THR A 29 26.57 1.26 9.82
N ASN A 30 26.38 2.01 8.73
CA ASN A 30 27.37 2.22 7.65
C ASN A 30 27.86 0.92 6.96
N SER A 31 26.99 -0.06 6.82
CA SER A 31 27.25 -1.25 6.00
C SER A 31 26.91 -0.94 4.54
N ASN A 32 27.80 -1.20 3.57
CA ASN A 32 27.46 -0.97 2.16
C ASN A 32 26.20 -1.74 1.75
N ASN A 33 26.25 -3.07 1.87
CA ASN A 33 25.12 -3.97 1.60
C ASN A 33 24.98 -4.95 2.76
N ILE A 34 23.75 -5.23 3.19
CA ILE A 34 23.42 -6.29 4.14
C ILE A 34 22.59 -7.34 3.41
N THR A 35 22.94 -8.60 3.61
CA THR A 35 22.07 -9.73 3.28
C THR A 35 21.75 -10.48 4.56
N LEU A 36 20.46 -10.64 4.87
CA LEU A 36 19.99 -11.46 5.97
C LEU A 36 19.22 -12.65 5.41
N ASP A 37 19.53 -13.84 5.89
CA ASP A 37 18.80 -15.05 5.55
C ASP A 37 17.95 -15.51 6.75
N TYR A 38 16.72 -15.92 6.47
CA TYR A 38 15.68 -16.31 7.44
C TYR A 38 15.65 -15.43 8.70
N LEU A 39 15.21 -14.18 8.56
CA LEU A 39 15.16 -13.21 9.66
C LEU A 39 14.00 -13.52 10.62
N THR A 40 14.32 -13.67 11.90
CA THR A 40 13.34 -13.66 13.00
C THR A 40 13.68 -12.57 14.00
N VAL A 41 12.76 -11.63 14.23
CA VAL A 41 12.87 -10.60 15.26
C VAL A 41 11.82 -10.85 16.33
N ASN A 42 12.27 -11.20 17.54
CA ASN A 42 11.38 -11.55 18.63
C ASN A 42 10.69 -10.32 19.24
N GLU A 43 9.59 -10.57 19.94
CA GLU A 43 8.84 -9.53 20.65
C GLU A 43 9.71 -8.81 21.69
N GLY A 44 9.49 -7.51 21.88
CA GLY A 44 10.20 -6.68 22.87
C GLY A 44 11.63 -6.27 22.48
N VAL A 45 12.15 -6.74 21.34
CA VAL A 45 13.46 -6.35 20.80
C VAL A 45 13.35 -5.73 19.42
N TYR A 46 14.47 -5.24 18.88
CA TYR A 46 14.50 -4.69 17.53
C TYR A 46 15.80 -4.98 16.79
N LEU A 47 15.72 -4.92 15.47
CA LEU A 47 16.82 -4.81 14.53
C LEU A 47 16.74 -3.44 13.84
N SER A 48 17.77 -2.61 13.99
CA SER A 48 17.94 -1.36 13.25
C SER A 48 19.10 -1.49 12.27
N ILE A 49 18.88 -1.15 11.01
CA ILE A 49 19.91 -1.03 9.98
C ILE A 49 19.93 0.41 9.53
N GLU A 50 21.06 1.07 9.72
CA GLU A 50 21.26 2.50 9.52
C GLU A 50 22.30 2.76 8.43
N ASP A 51 21.95 3.63 7.49
CA ASP A 51 22.82 4.09 6.40
C ASP A 51 23.42 2.93 5.56
N SER A 52 22.61 1.92 5.27
CA SER A 52 22.94 0.86 4.31
C SER A 52 22.44 1.20 2.92
N LEU A 53 23.26 1.03 1.87
CA LEU A 53 22.83 1.30 0.49
C LEU A 53 21.77 0.29 0.04
N PHE A 54 21.95 -0.97 0.44
CA PHE A 54 21.06 -2.06 0.08
C PHE A 54 20.88 -3.04 1.23
N VAL A 55 19.64 -3.50 1.45
CA VAL A 55 19.30 -4.57 2.39
C VAL A 55 18.53 -5.65 1.63
N SER A 56 19.14 -6.83 1.49
CA SER A 56 18.53 -8.03 0.93
C SER A 56 18.01 -8.92 2.06
N LEU A 57 16.76 -9.35 1.96
CA LEU A 57 16.13 -10.30 2.84
C LEU A 57 15.85 -11.58 2.06
N GLU A 58 16.70 -12.57 2.30
CA GLU A 58 16.60 -13.91 1.76
C GLU A 58 15.85 -14.80 2.77
N GLY A 59 15.15 -15.83 2.27
CA GLY A 59 14.35 -16.71 3.13
C GLY A 59 13.12 -16.05 3.78
N SER A 60 12.57 -16.68 4.82
CA SER A 60 11.36 -16.15 5.49
C SER A 60 11.69 -15.03 6.47
N VAL A 61 10.82 -14.02 6.57
CA VAL A 61 10.89 -12.97 7.59
C VAL A 61 9.72 -13.11 8.55
N ASN A 62 10.04 -13.25 9.84
CA ASN A 62 9.08 -13.28 10.94
C ASN A 62 9.41 -12.14 11.92
N ASN A 63 8.63 -11.06 11.90
CA ASN A 63 8.85 -9.89 12.74
C ASN A 63 7.74 -9.73 13.79
N ALA A 64 8.04 -10.01 15.05
CA ALA A 64 7.18 -9.71 16.21
C ALA A 64 7.69 -8.50 17.03
N GLY A 65 8.91 -8.02 16.76
CA GLY A 65 9.52 -6.86 17.40
C GLY A 65 9.53 -5.62 16.52
N GLY A 66 10.64 -4.88 16.53
CA GLY A 66 10.90 -3.78 15.61
C GLY A 66 11.90 -4.15 14.52
N PHE A 67 11.58 -3.89 13.26
CA PHE A 67 12.52 -4.03 12.15
C PHE A 67 12.60 -2.72 11.36
N TYR A 68 13.74 -2.06 11.47
CA TYR A 68 13.95 -0.72 10.96
C TYR A 68 15.09 -0.72 9.95
N VAL A 69 14.84 -0.16 8.77
CA VAL A 69 15.88 0.18 7.80
C VAL A 69 15.77 1.67 7.55
N THR A 70 16.76 2.43 8.01
CA THR A 70 16.75 3.88 7.90
C THR A 70 18.03 4.37 7.24
N SER A 71 17.92 5.42 6.44
CA SER A 71 19.09 6.06 5.83
C SER A 71 18.87 7.56 5.74
N SER A 72 19.88 8.31 6.15
CA SER A 72 20.01 9.74 5.86
C SER A 72 20.31 10.00 4.38
N SER A 73 20.80 8.97 3.68
CA SER A 73 21.06 8.94 2.25
C SER A 73 20.01 8.07 1.51
N ALA A 74 20.34 7.48 0.37
CA ALA A 74 19.48 6.48 -0.28
C ALA A 74 19.64 5.11 0.39
N THR A 75 18.57 4.33 0.39
CA THR A 75 18.61 2.92 0.76
C THR A 75 17.52 2.17 0.00
N SER A 76 17.81 0.95 -0.41
CA SER A 76 16.80 0.04 -0.96
C SER A 76 16.69 -1.22 -0.14
N VAL A 77 15.46 -1.69 0.01
CA VAL A 77 15.14 -2.96 0.68
C VAL A 77 14.52 -3.88 -0.35
N LEU A 78 15.07 -5.08 -0.49
CA LEU A 78 14.53 -6.12 -1.34
C LEU A 78 14.35 -7.40 -0.53
N LEU A 79 13.11 -7.87 -0.47
CA LEU A 79 12.80 -9.22 0.00
C LEU A 79 12.32 -10.07 -1.17
N THR A 80 12.98 -11.21 -1.39
CA THR A 80 12.62 -12.21 -2.41
C THR A 80 12.33 -13.59 -1.83
N GLY A 81 12.36 -13.70 -0.51
CA GLY A 81 12.23 -14.98 0.16
C GLY A 81 10.80 -15.54 0.22
N LYS A 82 10.57 -16.53 1.09
CA LYS A 82 9.38 -17.38 1.02
C LYS A 82 8.16 -16.75 1.69
N HIS A 83 8.25 -16.44 2.97
CA HIS A 83 7.14 -15.88 3.73
C HIS A 83 7.53 -14.55 4.35
N PHE A 84 6.60 -13.60 4.38
CA PHE A 84 6.74 -12.37 5.13
C PHE A 84 5.59 -12.28 6.14
N GLU A 85 5.92 -12.34 7.41
CA GLU A 85 4.99 -12.22 8.53
C GLU A 85 5.43 -11.08 9.44
N ASN A 86 4.57 -10.08 9.60
CA ASN A 86 4.79 -8.96 10.49
C ASN A 86 3.63 -8.82 11.48
N SER A 87 3.89 -9.04 12.76
CA SER A 87 3.01 -8.70 13.89
C SER A 87 3.53 -7.54 14.73
N GLY A 88 4.80 -7.16 14.54
CA GLY A 88 5.43 -6.02 15.19
C GLY A 88 5.38 -4.73 14.36
N THR A 89 6.49 -4.00 14.34
CA THR A 89 6.65 -2.78 13.54
C THR A 89 7.76 -2.95 12.50
N VAL A 90 7.46 -2.61 11.26
CA VAL A 90 8.43 -2.48 10.16
C VAL A 90 8.47 -1.02 9.73
N ALA A 91 9.65 -0.40 9.66
CA ALA A 91 9.78 0.92 9.08
C ALA A 91 10.99 0.98 8.14
N PHE A 92 10.72 1.25 6.87
CA PHE A 92 11.72 1.53 5.86
C PHE A 92 11.66 3.02 5.52
N LYS A 93 12.76 3.72 5.76
CA LYS A 93 12.82 5.18 5.66
C LYS A 93 14.10 5.63 4.97
N SER A 94 13.96 6.42 3.91
CA SER A 94 15.07 7.08 3.23
C SER A 94 14.78 8.57 3.11
N LEU A 95 15.62 9.39 3.75
CA LEU A 95 15.42 10.84 3.89
C LEU A 95 16.15 11.69 2.83
N SER A 96 16.77 11.06 1.82
CA SER A 96 17.53 11.80 0.81
C SER A 96 16.68 12.17 -0.40
N ALA A 97 16.65 13.47 -0.73
CA ALA A 97 15.99 13.97 -1.93
C ALA A 97 16.78 13.69 -3.23
N ASN A 98 18.09 13.42 -3.12
CA ASN A 98 19.01 13.42 -4.27
C ASN A 98 19.37 12.02 -4.79
N ALA A 99 18.94 10.96 -4.10
CA ALA A 99 19.27 9.59 -4.47
C ALA A 99 18.03 8.70 -4.37
N LEU A 100 17.91 7.76 -5.30
CA LEU A 100 16.70 6.97 -5.51
C LEU A 100 16.66 5.80 -4.52
N SER A 101 15.50 5.61 -3.89
CA SER A 101 15.25 4.53 -2.94
C SER A 101 14.08 3.67 -3.40
N SER A 102 14.10 2.40 -3.05
CA SER A 102 13.01 1.47 -3.36
C SER A 102 12.84 0.43 -2.26
N PHE A 103 11.59 0.16 -1.89
CA PHE A 103 11.22 -0.84 -0.90
C PHE A 103 10.29 -1.87 -1.53
N LYS A 104 10.83 -3.07 -1.72
CA LYS A 104 10.19 -4.18 -2.43
C LYS A 104 10.11 -5.39 -1.51
N VAL A 105 8.90 -5.78 -1.14
CA VAL A 105 8.58 -7.03 -0.45
C VAL A 105 7.91 -7.96 -1.45
N ALA A 106 8.65 -8.89 -2.03
CA ALA A 106 8.16 -9.82 -3.04
C ALA A 106 8.26 -11.27 -2.53
N ALA A 107 7.27 -11.69 -1.75
CA ALA A 107 7.25 -13.02 -1.15
C ALA A 107 6.86 -14.09 -2.18
N SER A 108 7.69 -15.12 -2.36
CA SER A 108 7.34 -16.28 -3.22
C SER A 108 6.27 -17.19 -2.61
N GLY A 109 5.93 -16.99 -1.33
CA GLY A 109 4.84 -17.62 -0.59
C GLY A 109 3.81 -16.58 -0.16
N SER A 110 3.62 -16.44 1.15
CA SER A 110 2.59 -15.59 1.76
C SER A 110 3.12 -14.26 2.27
N PHE A 111 2.29 -13.23 2.18
CA PHE A 111 2.45 -11.96 2.86
C PHE A 111 1.33 -11.80 3.89
N LEU A 112 1.71 -11.61 5.16
CA LEU A 112 0.80 -11.40 6.28
C LEU A 112 1.29 -10.22 7.14
N ASN A 113 0.48 -9.16 7.21
CA ASN A 113 0.70 -8.04 8.11
C ASN A 113 -0.44 -7.90 9.11
N THR A 114 -0.17 -8.14 10.39
CA THR A 114 -1.07 -7.85 11.53
C THR A 114 -0.57 -6.65 12.35
N GLY A 115 0.68 -6.24 12.16
CA GLY A 115 1.33 -5.13 12.84
C GLY A 115 1.28 -3.80 12.06
N ASN A 116 2.33 -2.98 12.22
CA ASN A 116 2.44 -1.69 11.51
C ASN A 116 3.60 -1.72 10.52
N MET A 117 3.37 -1.19 9.32
CA MET A 117 4.40 -1.04 8.28
C MET A 117 4.44 0.38 7.76
N TYR A 118 5.65 0.94 7.67
CA TYR A 118 5.90 2.30 7.18
C TYR A 118 6.92 2.26 6.06
N PHE A 119 6.56 2.84 4.91
CA PHE A 119 7.39 2.94 3.72
C PHE A 119 7.51 4.41 3.32
N LEU A 120 8.65 5.02 3.62
CA LEU A 120 8.89 6.45 3.43
C LEU A 120 10.14 6.69 2.57
N ILE A 121 9.99 7.33 1.43
CA ILE A 121 11.12 7.75 0.58
C ILE A 121 11.02 9.24 0.24
N SER A 122 12.13 9.96 0.23
CA SER A 122 12.12 11.37 -0.22
C SER A 122 12.33 11.53 -1.74
N SER A 123 12.79 10.47 -2.42
CA SER A 123 13.04 10.46 -3.87
C SER A 123 12.90 9.06 -4.46
N ALA A 124 12.40 8.97 -5.70
CA ALA A 124 12.08 7.71 -6.37
C ALA A 124 12.37 7.77 -7.87
N ASN A 125 12.72 6.62 -8.46
CA ASN A 125 12.70 6.46 -9.91
C ASN A 125 11.24 6.43 -10.38
N LEU A 126 10.85 7.35 -11.26
CA LEU A 126 9.48 7.40 -11.79
C LEU A 126 9.18 6.33 -12.84
N VAL A 127 10.22 5.72 -13.43
CA VAL A 127 10.06 4.64 -14.41
C VAL A 127 9.79 3.30 -13.71
N GLU A 128 10.28 3.15 -12.48
CA GLU A 128 10.05 1.95 -11.68
C GLU A 128 8.96 2.17 -10.63
N THR A 129 8.43 1.08 -10.08
CA THR A 129 7.57 1.12 -8.91
C THR A 129 8.45 1.07 -7.64
N PRO A 130 8.71 2.19 -6.96
CA PRO A 130 9.59 2.20 -5.78
C PRO A 130 8.99 1.47 -4.60
N PHE A 131 7.65 1.33 -4.54
CA PHE A 131 6.96 0.55 -3.52
C PHE A 131 6.29 -0.67 -4.15
N ASN A 132 6.75 -1.86 -3.76
CA ASN A 132 6.13 -3.11 -4.18
C ASN A 132 5.90 -3.99 -2.95
N VAL A 133 4.66 -4.39 -2.71
CA VAL A 133 4.35 -5.43 -1.71
C VAL A 133 3.51 -6.49 -2.38
N SER A 134 4.15 -7.61 -2.68
CA SER A 134 3.57 -8.70 -3.43
C SER A 134 3.83 -10.05 -2.80
N SER A 135 2.97 -11.00 -3.15
CA SER A 135 3.11 -12.40 -2.76
C SER A 135 2.63 -13.33 -3.86
N MET A 136 3.05 -14.60 -3.90
CA MET A 136 2.53 -15.54 -4.90
C MET A 136 1.32 -16.36 -4.42
N THR A 137 1.23 -16.66 -3.11
CA THR A 137 0.19 -17.58 -2.60
C THR A 137 -0.95 -16.86 -1.90
N SER A 138 -0.66 -15.96 -0.96
CA SER A 138 -1.68 -15.20 -0.22
C SER A 138 -1.18 -13.82 0.21
N TRP A 139 -2.07 -12.84 0.25
CA TRP A 139 -1.77 -11.46 0.65
C TRP A 139 -2.85 -10.98 1.61
N THR A 140 -2.47 -10.73 2.87
CA THR A 140 -3.40 -10.27 3.91
C THR A 140 -2.80 -9.13 4.72
N ASN A 141 -3.57 -8.06 4.88
CA ASN A 141 -3.33 -6.96 5.79
C ASN A 141 -4.49 -6.82 6.79
N SER A 142 -4.24 -7.12 8.05
CA SER A 142 -5.13 -6.79 9.18
C SER A 142 -4.50 -5.77 10.14
N GLY A 143 -3.30 -5.27 9.80
CA GLY A 143 -2.61 -4.18 10.47
C GLY A 143 -2.66 -2.86 9.71
N MET A 144 -1.70 -1.98 9.96
CA MET A 144 -1.55 -0.72 9.24
C MET A 144 -0.42 -0.82 8.22
N MET A 145 -0.63 -0.28 7.02
CA MET A 145 0.43 0.00 6.05
C MET A 145 0.38 1.47 5.66
N PHE A 146 1.49 2.18 5.76
CA PHE A 146 1.60 3.59 5.45
C PHE A 146 2.68 3.83 4.40
N PHE A 147 2.27 4.41 3.27
CA PHE A 147 3.15 4.75 2.15
C PHE A 147 3.18 6.26 1.98
N GLN A 148 4.38 6.82 1.99
CA GLN A 148 4.57 8.25 1.78
C GLN A 148 5.80 8.52 0.92
N THR A 149 5.70 9.56 0.11
CA THR A 149 6.85 10.20 -0.48
C THR A 149 6.80 11.72 -0.35
N ASP A 150 7.98 12.33 -0.20
CA ASP A 150 8.13 13.79 -0.24
C ASP A 150 8.54 14.28 -1.64
N PHE A 151 8.56 13.38 -2.62
CA PHE A 151 8.94 13.70 -4.00
C PHE A 151 7.88 14.57 -4.68
N LYS A 152 8.29 15.45 -5.60
CA LYS A 152 7.35 16.39 -6.26
C LYS A 152 6.29 15.71 -7.14
N ILE A 153 6.58 14.49 -7.58
CA ILE A 153 5.71 13.70 -8.44
C ILE A 153 5.35 12.42 -7.68
N SER A 154 4.07 12.09 -7.62
CA SER A 154 3.58 10.87 -6.97
C SER A 154 4.12 9.64 -7.72
N PRO A 155 4.91 8.76 -7.06
CA PRO A 155 5.33 7.51 -7.65
C PRO A 155 4.23 6.46 -7.55
N THR A 156 4.35 5.43 -8.38
CA THR A 156 3.41 4.31 -8.39
C THR A 156 3.65 3.35 -7.22
N LEU A 157 2.57 2.83 -6.66
CA LEU A 157 2.53 1.73 -5.70
C LEU A 157 1.99 0.46 -6.37
N TYR A 158 2.63 -0.69 -6.12
CA TYR A 158 2.08 -2.00 -6.46
C TYR A 158 1.78 -2.82 -5.20
N LEU A 159 0.51 -3.20 -5.04
CA LEU A 159 0.05 -4.17 -4.06
C LEU A 159 -0.70 -5.29 -4.80
N GLY A 160 -0.31 -6.55 -4.59
CA GLY A 160 -0.99 -7.63 -5.28
C GLY A 160 -0.43 -9.02 -5.04
N LYS A 161 -1.28 -10.02 -5.28
CA LYS A 161 -0.85 -11.41 -5.39
C LYS A 161 -0.46 -11.72 -6.83
N ILE A 162 0.79 -12.09 -7.08
CA ILE A 162 1.32 -12.45 -8.40
C ILE A 162 1.08 -13.95 -8.63
N GLN A 163 -0.09 -14.29 -9.17
CA GLN A 163 -0.47 -15.65 -9.57
C GLN A 163 -1.05 -15.62 -10.99
N SER A 164 -0.99 -16.74 -11.72
CA SER A 164 -1.76 -16.91 -12.96
C SER A 164 -3.25 -16.75 -12.68
N GLY A 165 -3.83 -15.62 -13.09
CA GLY A 165 -5.26 -15.31 -12.92
C GLY A 165 -5.50 -13.92 -12.34
N VAL A 166 -6.66 -13.74 -11.69
CA VAL A 166 -7.06 -12.46 -11.07
C VAL A 166 -6.27 -12.26 -9.79
N SER A 167 -5.43 -11.22 -9.77
CA SER A 167 -4.73 -10.80 -8.56
C SER A 167 -5.73 -10.37 -7.49
N SER A 168 -5.47 -10.73 -6.22
CA SER A 168 -6.32 -10.32 -5.10
C SER A 168 -5.53 -10.08 -3.82
N ILE A 169 -6.07 -9.17 -3.01
CA ILE A 169 -5.59 -8.85 -1.66
C ILE A 169 -6.76 -8.86 -0.67
N THR A 170 -6.47 -9.18 0.59
CA THR A 170 -7.44 -9.00 1.69
C THR A 170 -6.95 -7.90 2.62
N ASN A 171 -7.71 -6.82 2.74
CA ASN A 171 -7.46 -5.72 3.65
C ASN A 171 -8.61 -5.60 4.67
N SER A 172 -8.31 -5.91 5.92
CA SER A 172 -9.28 -5.83 7.03
C SER A 172 -9.02 -4.65 7.97
N ARG A 173 -7.94 -3.89 7.74
CA ARG A 173 -7.59 -2.71 8.53
C ARG A 173 -7.25 -1.55 7.61
N VAL A 174 -6.06 -0.92 7.65
CA VAL A 174 -5.86 0.35 6.94
C VAL A 174 -4.61 0.35 6.05
N ILE A 175 -4.78 0.85 4.83
CA ILE A 175 -3.71 1.22 3.90
C ILE A 175 -3.79 2.73 3.71
N CYS A 176 -2.71 3.43 4.01
CA CYS A 176 -2.62 4.89 3.98
C CYS A 176 -1.67 5.34 2.88
N LEU A 177 -2.13 6.24 2.04
CA LEU A 177 -1.39 6.82 0.93
C LEU A 177 -1.17 8.30 1.20
N SER A 178 0.05 8.79 1.02
CA SER A 178 0.36 10.22 1.04
C SER A 178 1.31 10.55 -0.11
N ASN A 179 0.83 11.30 -1.10
CA ASN A 179 1.58 11.62 -2.32
C ASN A 179 1.98 10.36 -3.12
N ILE A 180 1.08 9.40 -3.20
CA ILE A 180 1.24 8.10 -3.87
C ILE A 180 0.14 7.90 -4.90
N ASP A 181 0.52 7.41 -6.07
CA ASP A 181 -0.40 6.96 -7.11
C ASP A 181 -0.51 5.43 -7.05
N TRP A 182 -1.71 4.92 -6.76
CA TRP A 182 -1.96 3.50 -6.75
C TRP A 182 -2.92 3.13 -7.87
N LEU A 183 -2.36 2.78 -9.03
CA LEU A 183 -3.09 2.11 -10.11
C LEU A 183 -3.15 0.62 -9.82
N THR A 184 -4.35 0.08 -9.64
CA THR A 184 -4.54 -1.30 -9.21
C THR A 184 -5.44 -2.08 -10.16
N THR A 185 -4.96 -3.26 -10.54
CA THR A 185 -5.65 -4.34 -11.25
C THR A 185 -5.77 -5.55 -10.33
N THR A 186 -6.07 -5.29 -9.06
CA THR A 186 -6.11 -6.29 -7.99
C THR A 186 -7.45 -6.23 -7.30
N SER A 187 -8.16 -7.35 -7.18
CA SER A 187 -9.39 -7.42 -6.40
C SER A 187 -9.11 -7.17 -4.92
N ILE A 188 -9.89 -6.32 -4.29
CA ILE A 188 -9.70 -5.90 -2.89
C ILE A 188 -10.85 -6.45 -2.04
N TYR A 189 -10.54 -7.46 -1.24
CA TYR A 189 -11.48 -8.06 -0.29
C TYR A 189 -11.26 -7.52 1.13
N GLY A 190 -12.26 -7.75 1.99
CA GLY A 190 -12.23 -7.35 3.39
C GLY A 190 -13.11 -6.15 3.71
N SER A 191 -13.00 -5.68 4.95
CA SER A 191 -13.82 -4.60 5.51
C SER A 191 -12.95 -3.45 6.02
N GLY A 192 -11.71 -3.36 5.54
CA GLY A 192 -10.78 -2.32 5.92
C GLY A 192 -11.08 -0.97 5.28
N CYS A 193 -10.07 -0.11 5.29
CA CYS A 193 -10.05 1.19 4.68
C CYS A 193 -8.79 1.40 3.83
N ILE A 194 -8.95 2.11 2.70
CA ILE A 194 -7.87 2.70 1.93
C ILE A 194 -8.01 4.21 2.09
N SER A 195 -7.10 4.82 2.83
CA SER A 195 -7.07 6.26 3.05
C SER A 195 -6.21 6.91 1.98
N VAL A 196 -6.85 7.59 1.03
CA VAL A 196 -6.21 8.36 -0.03
C VAL A 196 -5.92 9.75 0.53
N GLY A 197 -4.66 10.04 0.84
CA GLY A 197 -4.22 11.26 1.49
C GLY A 197 -4.00 12.45 0.54
N VAL A 198 -3.19 13.39 1.02
CA VAL A 198 -2.76 14.56 0.26
C VAL A 198 -2.04 14.14 -1.01
N THR A 199 -2.41 14.76 -2.14
CA THR A 199 -1.84 14.53 -3.49
C THR A 199 -1.80 13.06 -3.95
N SER A 200 -2.54 12.19 -3.27
CA SER A 200 -2.62 10.78 -3.60
C SER A 200 -3.76 10.50 -4.56
N LYS A 201 -3.55 9.51 -5.43
CA LYS A 201 -4.55 9.00 -6.35
C LYS A 201 -4.73 7.50 -6.16
N LEU A 202 -5.97 7.04 -6.11
CA LEU A 202 -6.31 5.63 -6.26
C LEU A 202 -7.02 5.45 -7.60
N GLU A 203 -6.42 4.70 -8.52
CA GLU A 203 -7.02 4.33 -9.79
C GLU A 203 -7.37 2.84 -9.76
N PHE A 204 -8.65 2.51 -9.79
CA PHE A 204 -9.11 1.12 -9.75
C PHE A 204 -9.57 0.67 -11.13
N GLN A 205 -8.81 -0.23 -11.75
CA GLN A 205 -9.14 -0.84 -13.03
C GLN A 205 -10.05 -2.05 -12.81
N MET A 206 -11.35 -1.87 -13.02
CA MET A 206 -12.36 -2.92 -12.81
C MET A 206 -12.28 -4.02 -13.87
N PHE A 207 -12.07 -3.67 -15.14
CA PHE A 207 -11.98 -4.64 -16.22
C PHE A 207 -10.71 -4.38 -17.01
N LEU A 208 -9.88 -5.41 -17.18
CA LEU A 208 -8.71 -5.37 -18.03
C LEU A 208 -8.66 -6.64 -18.88
N GLN A 209 -8.86 -6.48 -20.19
CA GLN A 209 -9.03 -7.60 -21.11
C GLN A 209 -10.17 -8.52 -20.67
N ALA A 210 -9.90 -9.80 -20.38
CA ALA A 210 -10.87 -10.78 -19.90
C ALA A 210 -10.89 -10.94 -18.37
N LEU A 211 -10.14 -10.12 -17.63
CA LEU A 211 -10.05 -10.19 -16.17
C LEU A 211 -10.97 -9.15 -15.52
N HIS A 212 -11.70 -9.61 -14.50
CA HIS A 212 -12.62 -8.81 -13.71
C HIS A 212 -12.06 -8.62 -12.30
N HIS A 213 -11.86 -7.36 -11.92
CA HIS A 213 -11.42 -6.94 -10.60
C HIS A 213 -12.59 -6.30 -9.85
N SER A 214 -12.64 -6.51 -8.54
CA SER A 214 -13.73 -6.00 -7.71
C SER A 214 -13.21 -5.46 -6.38
N ILE A 215 -13.96 -4.51 -5.82
CA ILE A 215 -13.78 -4.03 -4.46
C ILE A 215 -14.96 -4.55 -3.64
N SER A 216 -14.68 -5.12 -2.46
CA SER A 216 -15.72 -5.53 -1.53
C SER A 216 -16.63 -4.36 -1.15
N LYS A 217 -17.94 -4.60 -1.06
CA LYS A 217 -18.93 -3.58 -0.62
C LYS A 217 -18.65 -3.05 0.80
N THR A 218 -17.90 -3.80 1.60
CA THR A 218 -17.49 -3.43 2.96
C THR A 218 -16.16 -2.69 3.03
N GLN A 219 -15.36 -2.70 1.96
CA GLN A 219 -14.10 -1.98 1.87
C GLN A 219 -14.41 -0.49 1.70
N THR A 220 -13.84 0.35 2.55
CA THR A 220 -14.03 1.81 2.48
C THR A 220 -12.87 2.43 1.72
N ILE A 221 -13.16 3.35 0.80
CA ILE A 221 -12.18 4.30 0.27
C ILE A 221 -12.44 5.64 0.94
N TYR A 222 -11.46 6.16 1.68
CA TYR A 222 -11.57 7.44 2.38
C TYR A 222 -10.72 8.50 1.67
N LEU A 223 -11.38 9.54 1.15
CA LEU A 223 -10.72 10.70 0.55
C LEU A 223 -10.35 11.67 1.68
N ALA A 224 -9.10 11.60 2.13
CA ALA A 224 -8.67 12.23 3.38
C ALA A 224 -8.24 13.69 3.24
N SER A 225 -8.03 14.18 2.01
CA SER A 225 -7.60 15.54 1.68
C SER A 225 -8.47 16.12 0.56
N SER A 226 -8.46 17.44 0.41
CA SER A 226 -9.04 18.15 -0.75
C SER A 226 -8.34 17.81 -2.07
N SER A 227 -7.09 17.36 -2.01
CA SER A 227 -6.27 16.98 -3.16
C SER A 227 -6.29 15.49 -3.48
N SER A 228 -7.12 14.71 -2.78
CA SER A 228 -7.28 13.28 -3.03
C SER A 228 -8.11 13.02 -4.29
N SER A 229 -7.76 11.99 -5.06
CA SER A 229 -8.58 11.52 -6.20
C SER A 229 -8.84 10.02 -6.13
N LEU A 230 -10.07 9.64 -6.46
CA LEU A 230 -10.46 8.26 -6.78
C LEU A 230 -10.88 8.21 -8.25
N THR A 231 -10.24 7.37 -9.04
CA THR A 231 -10.62 7.11 -10.43
C THR A 231 -11.06 5.66 -10.60
N ILE A 232 -12.20 5.43 -11.24
CA ILE A 232 -12.68 4.09 -11.61
C ILE A 232 -12.53 3.91 -13.12
N LEU A 233 -11.80 2.88 -13.52
CA LEU A 233 -11.48 2.62 -14.92
C LEU A 233 -12.03 1.25 -15.37
N GLY A 234 -12.27 1.13 -16.67
CA GLY A 234 -12.74 -0.10 -17.28
C GLY A 234 -14.19 -0.41 -16.95
N LEU A 235 -15.05 0.59 -16.79
CA LEU A 235 -16.47 0.34 -16.55
C LEU A 235 -17.08 -0.28 -17.82
N ALA A 236 -17.60 -1.51 -17.71
CA ALA A 236 -18.20 -2.21 -18.83
C ALA A 236 -19.66 -1.78 -19.04
N PHE A 237 -20.04 -1.47 -20.28
CA PHE A 237 -21.39 -1.04 -20.63
C PHE A 237 -22.44 -2.17 -20.62
N ASP A 238 -22.01 -3.43 -20.60
CA ASP A 238 -22.86 -4.62 -20.77
C ASP A 238 -22.96 -5.49 -19.50
N SER A 239 -22.51 -5.00 -18.34
CA SER A 239 -22.72 -5.77 -17.09
C SER A 239 -24.06 -5.40 -16.46
N ASP A 240 -24.98 -6.36 -16.35
CA ASP A 240 -26.23 -6.26 -15.58
C ASP A 240 -26.03 -5.92 -14.08
N SER A 241 -24.78 -5.85 -13.61
CA SER A 241 -24.44 -5.58 -12.23
C SER A 241 -24.16 -4.09 -11.99
N PHE A 242 -25.11 -3.42 -11.33
CA PHE A 242 -24.89 -2.12 -10.70
C PHE A 242 -23.82 -2.22 -9.60
N VAL A 243 -22.68 -1.57 -9.81
CA VAL A 243 -21.56 -1.55 -8.84
C VAL A 243 -21.75 -0.38 -7.88
N ILE A 244 -21.69 -0.66 -6.57
CA ILE A 244 -21.70 0.36 -5.52
C ILE A 244 -20.38 0.32 -4.76
N ILE A 245 -19.62 1.41 -4.83
CA ILE A 245 -18.35 1.59 -4.14
C ILE A 245 -18.58 2.42 -2.88
N LYS A 246 -18.10 1.96 -1.72
CA LYS A 246 -18.23 2.70 -0.45
C LYS A 246 -17.14 3.75 -0.36
N VAL A 247 -17.54 5.01 -0.29
CA VAL A 247 -16.63 6.17 -0.22
C VAL A 247 -16.94 6.98 1.04
N ALA A 248 -15.90 7.46 1.71
CA ALA A 248 -16.01 8.39 2.83
C ALA A 248 -15.16 9.63 2.57
N GLY A 249 -15.46 10.75 3.23
CA GLY A 249 -14.68 11.99 3.12
C GLY A 249 -14.85 12.76 1.81
N PHE A 250 -15.83 12.42 0.97
CA PHE A 250 -16.10 13.15 -0.26
C PHE A 250 -16.51 14.60 0.06
N GLY A 251 -15.76 15.58 -0.42
CA GLY A 251 -15.91 16.99 -0.03
C GLY A 251 -14.59 17.74 0.06
N GLY A 252 -14.69 19.06 0.23
CA GLY A 252 -13.52 19.95 0.29
C GLY A 252 -12.77 20.06 -1.03
N GLY A 253 -13.38 19.67 -2.15
CA GLY A 253 -12.77 19.74 -3.48
C GLY A 253 -12.08 18.46 -3.97
N ASN A 254 -12.07 17.37 -3.18
CA ASN A 254 -11.64 16.08 -3.72
C ASN A 254 -12.60 15.55 -4.79
N ILE A 255 -12.09 14.66 -5.63
CA ILE A 255 -12.76 14.25 -6.87
C ILE A 255 -12.94 12.74 -6.96
N ILE A 256 -14.09 12.34 -7.49
CA ILE A 256 -14.35 10.99 -7.97
C ILE A 256 -14.43 11.07 -9.49
N GLU A 257 -13.64 10.28 -10.18
CA GLU A 257 -13.50 10.23 -11.63
C GLU A 257 -13.88 8.85 -12.17
N VAL A 258 -14.37 8.83 -13.40
CA VAL A 258 -14.68 7.63 -14.18
C VAL A 258 -14.05 7.73 -15.56
N ASP A 259 -13.86 6.61 -16.25
CA ASP A 259 -13.25 6.54 -17.58
C ASP A 259 -14.08 7.18 -18.71
N TYR A 260 -15.40 7.31 -18.53
CA TYR A 260 -16.30 7.90 -19.51
C TYR A 260 -17.07 9.09 -18.96
N ALA A 261 -17.30 10.09 -19.81
CA ALA A 261 -18.16 11.21 -19.43
C ALA A 261 -19.57 10.72 -19.11
N PHE A 262 -20.10 11.07 -17.93
CA PHE A 262 -21.45 10.68 -17.55
C PHE A 262 -22.48 11.73 -18.01
N THR A 263 -23.65 11.25 -18.41
CA THR A 263 -24.73 12.09 -18.97
C THR A 263 -25.62 12.69 -17.88
N LYS A 264 -25.68 12.03 -16.72
CA LYS A 264 -26.52 12.43 -15.59
C LYS A 264 -25.89 11.94 -14.29
N HIS A 265 -26.12 12.69 -13.21
CA HIS A 265 -25.89 12.24 -11.85
C HIS A 265 -27.16 12.40 -11.02
N THR A 266 -27.31 11.58 -9.97
CA THR A 266 -28.37 11.72 -8.97
C THR A 266 -27.82 11.38 -7.60
N TYR A 267 -28.39 11.98 -6.56
CA TYR A 267 -28.08 11.64 -5.18
C TYR A 267 -29.37 11.29 -4.45
N ASP A 268 -29.33 10.18 -3.73
CA ASP A 268 -30.41 9.72 -2.86
C ASP A 268 -30.04 10.04 -1.42
N ASP A 269 -30.76 10.97 -0.80
CA ASP A 269 -30.52 11.47 0.56
C ASP A 269 -30.88 10.45 1.65
N ILE A 270 -31.74 9.48 1.33
CA ILE A 270 -32.11 8.38 2.23
C ILE A 270 -31.02 7.32 2.24
N THR A 271 -30.56 6.87 1.07
CA THR A 271 -29.55 5.79 1.00
C THR A 271 -28.12 6.31 1.07
N GLY A 272 -27.90 7.59 0.79
CA GLY A 272 -26.59 8.23 0.69
C GLY A 272 -25.78 7.76 -0.53
N ILE A 273 -26.46 7.39 -1.62
CA ILE A 273 -25.83 6.87 -2.84
C ILE A 273 -25.88 7.95 -3.93
N LEU A 274 -24.69 8.35 -4.40
CA LEU A 274 -24.47 9.13 -5.60
C LEU A 274 -24.37 8.19 -6.80
N ARG A 275 -25.22 8.37 -7.81
CA ARG A 275 -25.21 7.57 -9.04
C ARG A 275 -24.73 8.41 -10.20
N LEU A 276 -23.84 7.85 -11.02
CA LEU A 276 -23.39 8.43 -12.29
C LEU A 276 -23.89 7.54 -13.43
N LEU A 277 -24.68 8.11 -14.33
CA LEU A 277 -25.23 7.43 -15.51
C LEU A 277 -24.27 7.62 -16.69
N LEU A 278 -23.53 6.57 -17.03
CA LEU A 278 -22.54 6.56 -18.11
C LEU A 278 -23.22 6.43 -19.48
N SER A 279 -24.25 5.57 -19.55
CA SER A 279 -25.10 5.36 -20.72
C SER A 279 -26.52 4.96 -20.28
N PRO A 280 -27.52 4.87 -21.17
CA PRO A 280 -28.86 4.39 -20.79
C PRO A 280 -28.91 3.00 -20.13
N LEU A 281 -27.85 2.19 -20.29
CA LEU A 281 -27.75 0.82 -19.78
C LEU A 281 -26.66 0.65 -18.71
N SER A 282 -25.88 1.69 -18.42
CA SER A 282 -24.71 1.58 -17.54
C SER A 282 -24.65 2.73 -16.54
N GLU A 283 -24.58 2.37 -15.26
CA GLU A 283 -24.39 3.30 -14.16
C GLU A 283 -23.44 2.74 -13.10
N VAL A 284 -22.78 3.66 -12.38
CA VAL A 284 -21.95 3.35 -11.22
C VAL A 284 -22.46 4.12 -10.01
N GLY A 285 -22.49 3.46 -8.87
CA GLY A 285 -22.91 4.02 -7.59
C GLY A 285 -21.74 4.24 -6.65
N PHE A 286 -21.77 5.36 -5.93
CA PHE A 286 -20.87 5.67 -4.84
C PHE A 286 -21.69 5.91 -3.57
N LYS A 287 -21.53 5.04 -2.57
CA LYS A 287 -22.14 5.23 -1.26
C LYS A 287 -21.29 6.21 -0.46
N ILE A 288 -21.53 7.50 -0.66
CA ILE A 288 -20.81 8.63 -0.03
C ILE A 288 -21.38 9.00 1.35
N GLY A 289 -22.56 8.46 1.70
CA GLY A 289 -23.26 8.74 2.95
C GLY A 289 -24.34 9.81 2.80
N GLN A 290 -25.10 10.02 3.88
CA GLN A 290 -26.20 10.98 3.95
C GLN A 290 -25.71 12.40 4.29
N GLY A 291 -26.53 13.42 4.00
CA GLY A 291 -26.33 14.80 4.45
C GLY A 291 -25.68 15.74 3.43
N TYR A 292 -25.50 15.31 2.18
CA TYR A 292 -24.97 16.16 1.12
C TYR A 292 -26.07 17.03 0.52
N ASP A 293 -25.72 18.28 0.19
CA ASP A 293 -26.58 19.18 -0.59
C ASP A 293 -26.34 18.95 -2.09
N TYR A 294 -27.36 18.46 -2.80
CA TYR A 294 -27.26 18.18 -4.23
C TYR A 294 -26.80 19.38 -5.07
N SER A 295 -27.11 20.61 -4.65
CA SER A 295 -26.73 21.83 -5.39
C SER A 295 -25.22 22.13 -5.36
N LEU A 296 -24.49 21.55 -4.41
CA LEU A 296 -23.04 21.68 -4.27
C LEU A 296 -22.27 20.57 -5.01
N LEU A 297 -22.95 19.58 -5.58
CA LEU A 297 -22.32 18.62 -6.49
C LEU A 297 -22.03 19.31 -7.83
N LYS A 298 -20.77 19.26 -8.24
CA LYS A 298 -20.28 19.88 -9.47
C LYS A 298 -19.61 18.83 -10.35
N VAL A 299 -19.78 18.99 -11.66
CA VAL A 299 -19.18 18.12 -12.67
C VAL A 299 -17.91 18.81 -13.19
N SER A 300 -16.85 18.04 -13.42
CA SER A 300 -15.63 18.51 -14.06
C SER A 300 -15.89 18.95 -15.51
N LYS A 301 -14.97 19.72 -16.10
CA LYS A 301 -15.15 20.29 -17.44
C LYS A 301 -15.26 19.24 -18.55
N ASP A 302 -14.61 18.09 -18.37
CA ASP A 302 -14.64 16.96 -19.29
C ASP A 302 -15.82 16.00 -19.05
N GLY A 303 -16.63 16.23 -18.02
CA GLY A 303 -17.76 15.38 -17.68
C GLY A 303 -17.39 14.03 -17.06
N GLN A 304 -16.11 13.79 -16.78
CA GLN A 304 -15.59 12.51 -16.26
C GLN A 304 -15.45 12.49 -14.74
N GLY A 305 -15.51 13.65 -14.10
CA GLY A 305 -15.33 13.83 -12.67
C GLY A 305 -16.51 14.50 -11.99
N ILE A 306 -16.71 14.15 -10.73
CA ILE A 306 -17.66 14.81 -9.83
C ILE A 306 -16.96 15.18 -8.54
N PHE A 307 -17.21 16.39 -8.06
CA PHE A 307 -16.68 16.90 -6.80
C PHE A 307 -17.79 17.60 -6.01
N TYR A 308 -17.58 17.75 -4.71
CA TYR A 308 -18.52 18.43 -3.82
C TYR A 308 -17.91 19.72 -3.28
N ASP A 309 -18.55 20.85 -3.62
CA ASP A 309 -18.13 22.22 -3.27
C ASP A 309 -18.61 22.60 -1.85
N GLY A 310 -18.23 21.78 -0.89
CA GLY A 310 -18.56 21.93 0.53
C GLY A 310 -17.80 20.89 1.36
N PRO A 311 -17.79 20.99 2.70
CA PRO A 311 -17.15 19.98 3.54
C PRO A 311 -17.92 18.66 3.52
N ALA A 312 -17.23 17.54 3.68
CA ALA A 312 -17.90 16.24 3.88
C ALA A 312 -18.83 16.30 5.11
N PRO A 313 -20.11 15.88 5.03
CA PRO A 313 -21.07 16.00 6.14
C PRO A 313 -20.74 15.14 7.36
N LYS A 314 -19.95 14.07 7.17
CA LYS A 314 -19.56 13.14 8.23
C LYS A 314 -18.05 13.17 8.44
N SER A 315 -17.64 12.97 9.69
CA SER A 315 -16.23 12.83 10.06
C SER A 315 -15.61 11.56 9.49
N ARG A 316 -14.28 11.51 9.54
CA ARG A 316 -13.47 10.33 9.21
C ARG A 316 -13.98 9.07 9.96
N PRO A 317 -14.15 7.93 9.28
CA PRO A 317 -14.41 6.64 9.93
C PRO A 317 -13.23 6.17 10.78
N ASP A 318 -13.49 5.54 11.93
CA ASP A 318 -12.44 5.06 12.85
C ASP A 318 -11.50 4.03 12.20
N GLU A 319 -12.05 3.18 11.31
CA GLU A 319 -11.29 2.20 10.55
C GLU A 319 -10.29 2.82 9.56
N CYS A 320 -10.44 4.11 9.24
CA CYS A 320 -9.59 4.87 8.33
C CYS A 320 -8.53 5.72 9.04
N SER A 321 -8.30 5.51 10.35
CA SER A 321 -7.31 6.28 11.09
C SER A 321 -5.88 5.85 10.71
N CYS A 322 -5.15 6.78 10.08
CA CYS A 322 -3.71 6.67 9.83
C CYS A 322 -2.97 7.33 10.98
N ILE A 323 -2.18 6.57 11.75
CA ILE A 323 -1.31 7.13 12.79
C ILE A 323 0.11 7.16 12.24
N SER A 324 0.63 8.34 11.93
CA SER A 324 2.04 8.53 11.59
C SER A 324 2.84 8.71 12.88
N LEU A 325 3.26 7.62 13.53
CA LEU A 325 4.05 7.68 14.76
C LEU A 325 5.55 7.95 14.52
N PHE A 326 5.99 8.05 13.27
CA PHE A 326 7.39 8.23 12.88
C PHE A 326 7.67 9.63 12.34
N PHE A 327 7.50 10.65 13.19
CA PHE A 327 8.06 11.99 12.98
C PHE A 327 8.96 12.37 14.15
#